data_AF-A0A8S1LYF3-F1
#
_entry.id   AF-A0A8S1LYF3-F1
#
_cell.length_a   1.000
_cell.length_b   1.000
_cell.length_c   1.000
_cell.angle_alpha   90.00
_cell.angle_beta   90.00
_cell.angle_gamma   90.00
#
_symmetry.space_group_name_H-M   'P 1'
#
loop_
_entity.id
_entity.type
_entity.pdbx_description
1 polymer ?
#
loop_
_entity_poly.entity_id
_entity_poly.type
_entity_poly.pdbx_seq_one_letter_code
_entity_poly.pdbx_strand_id
1 'polypeptide(L)'
;MITEVNENDSLKQEDRKQDETDVSYVQLYRFASKADYGLMFLSLIGAIGNGLSMPIYSIIFGDLTDSYAYDDNDTKIQKAGLNTFTENQTKRLRKCYLSSLLRKQVMWYDQINTNTLNQKINNEISSISDAIGEKTMTFAFSLAAFISGFLVGYIKYFQRLETSISNNISLTNISNNNSIDCQCSILEGTVYIKV
;
A
#
# COMPACT_ATOMS: atom_id res chain seq x y z
N MET A 1 53.34 14.42 -19.17
CA MET A 1 53.54 14.09 -17.75
C MET A 1 52.15 14.08 -17.13
N ILE A 2 51.54 12.89 -17.07
CA ILE A 2 50.22 12.67 -16.50
C ILE A 2 50.41 12.80 -15.00
N THR A 3 49.71 13.74 -14.36
CA THR A 3 49.68 13.84 -12.91
C THR A 3 49.06 12.57 -12.35
N GLU A 4 49.82 11.82 -11.56
CA GLU A 4 49.32 10.86 -10.58
C GLU A 4 48.32 11.59 -9.68
N VAL A 5 47.03 11.40 -9.97
CA VAL A 5 45.97 11.65 -8.99
C VAL A 5 46.17 10.57 -7.93
N ASN A 6 46.79 10.98 -6.82
CA ASN A 6 47.13 10.14 -5.67
C ASN A 6 45.86 9.45 -5.14
N GLU A 7 45.81 8.12 -5.23
CA GLU A 7 44.72 7.26 -4.73
C GLU A 7 44.44 7.49 -3.23
N ASN A 8 45.46 7.94 -2.48
CA ASN A 8 45.32 8.32 -1.07
C ASN A 8 44.51 9.62 -0.86
N ASP A 9 44.37 10.49 -1.86
CA ASP A 9 43.54 11.70 -1.77
C ASP A 9 42.06 11.39 -2.02
N SER A 10 41.74 10.36 -2.81
CA SER A 10 40.38 9.83 -3.00
C SER A 10 39.85 9.17 -1.73
N LEU A 11 40.69 8.35 -1.07
CA LEU A 11 40.35 7.69 0.20
C LEU A 11 40.22 8.71 1.35
N LYS A 12 41.11 9.72 1.42
CA LYS A 12 40.98 10.85 2.36
C LYS A 12 39.81 11.81 2.05
N GLN A 13 39.21 11.73 0.86
CA GLN A 13 37.98 12.46 0.52
C GLN A 13 36.71 11.65 0.80
N GLU A 14 36.79 10.33 0.77
CA GLU A 14 35.71 9.44 1.26
C GLU A 14 35.58 9.55 2.78
N ASP A 15 36.69 9.45 3.52
CA ASP A 15 36.69 9.58 4.99
C ASP A 15 36.28 10.98 5.50
N ARG A 16 36.37 12.03 4.67
CA ARG A 16 35.97 13.40 5.05
C ARG A 16 34.52 13.77 4.74
N LYS A 17 33.78 12.90 4.05
CA LYS A 17 32.36 13.11 3.75
C LYS A 17 31.43 12.59 4.83
N GLN A 18 31.96 11.92 5.85
CA GLN A 18 31.18 11.33 6.94
C GLN A 18 31.68 11.80 8.30
N ASP A 19 31.41 13.08 8.55
CA ASP A 19 31.05 13.54 9.89
C ASP A 19 29.81 14.43 9.69
N GLU A 20 28.71 13.79 9.28
CA GLU A 20 27.41 14.46 9.22
C GLU A 20 26.98 14.73 10.65
N THR A 21 27.08 15.99 11.09
CA THR A 21 26.57 16.39 12.39
C THR A 21 25.07 16.13 12.42
N ASP A 22 24.63 15.13 13.20
CA ASP A 22 23.23 14.77 13.35
C ASP A 22 22.42 15.98 13.84
N VAL A 23 21.67 16.59 12.93
CA VAL A 23 20.73 17.64 13.27
C VAL A 23 19.42 17.01 13.72
N SER A 24 18.92 17.46 14.87
CA SER A 24 17.63 16.97 15.38
C SER A 24 16.50 17.36 14.43
N TYR A 25 15.61 16.42 14.09
CA TYR A 25 14.41 16.62 13.26
C TYR A 25 13.56 17.84 13.67
N VAL A 26 13.54 18.19 14.95
CA VAL A 26 12.75 19.32 15.47
C VAL A 26 13.33 20.66 15.02
N GLN A 27 14.66 20.76 14.83
CA GLN A 27 15.30 21.96 14.33
C GLN A 27 14.95 22.26 12.87
N LEU A 28 14.57 21.21 12.12
CA LEU A 28 14.14 21.30 10.73
C LEU A 28 12.77 22.01 10.60
N TYR A 29 11.90 21.88 11.62
CA TYR A 29 10.60 22.57 11.67
C TYR A 29 10.66 24.04 12.12
N ARG A 30 11.83 24.54 12.52
CA ARG A 30 12.00 25.89 13.05
C ARG A 30 11.63 26.99 12.05
N PHE A 31 11.76 26.71 10.76
CA PHE A 31 11.46 27.67 9.68
C PHE A 31 10.01 27.63 9.20
N ALA A 32 9.17 26.71 9.70
CA ALA A 32 7.78 26.57 9.27
C ALA A 32 6.90 27.71 9.80
N SER A 33 6.11 28.32 8.91
CA SER A 33 5.12 29.34 9.25
C SER A 33 3.84 28.73 9.84
N LYS A 34 2.97 29.56 10.43
CA LYS A 34 1.68 29.10 11.00
C LYS A 34 0.74 28.50 9.96
N ALA A 35 0.81 28.97 8.70
CA ALA A 35 0.04 28.40 7.60
C ALA A 35 0.56 26.99 7.24
N ASP A 36 1.89 26.80 7.30
CA ASP A 36 2.53 25.51 7.00
C ASP A 36 2.12 24.44 8.02
N TYR A 37 2.03 24.80 9.32
CA TYR A 37 1.47 23.91 10.33
C TYR A 37 0.03 23.49 10.02
N GLY A 38 -0.81 24.41 9.54
CA GLY A 38 -2.18 24.10 9.11
C GLY A 38 -2.21 23.07 7.98
N LEU A 39 -1.32 23.21 6.99
CA LEU A 39 -1.16 22.26 5.89
C LEU A 39 -0.67 20.89 6.37
N MET A 40 0.20 20.84 7.40
CA MET A 40 0.63 19.57 7.99
C MET A 40 -0.53 18.82 8.66
N PHE A 41 -1.37 19.52 9.42
CA PHE A 41 -2.53 18.89 10.06
C PHE A 41 -3.56 18.40 9.05
N LEU A 42 -3.81 19.19 8.00
CA LEU A 42 -4.71 18.77 6.93
C LEU A 42 -4.19 17.50 6.23
N SER A 43 -2.88 17.42 6.01
CA SER A 43 -2.24 16.26 5.41
C SER A 43 -2.27 15.03 6.33
N LEU A 44 -2.14 15.23 7.65
CA LEU A 44 -2.27 14.15 8.64
C LEU A 44 -3.67 13.51 8.61
N ILE A 45 -4.73 14.35 8.54
CA ILE A 45 -6.11 13.86 8.42
C ILE A 45 -6.28 13.08 7.10
N GLY A 46 -5.75 13.61 5.99
CA GLY A 46 -5.77 12.93 4.70
C GLY A 46 -5.01 11.59 4.71
N ALA A 47 -3.86 11.51 5.38
CA ALA A 47 -3.07 10.30 5.51
C ALA A 47 -3.83 9.22 6.30
N ILE A 48 -4.51 9.59 7.39
CA ILE A 48 -5.34 8.66 8.18
C ILE A 48 -6.50 8.13 7.33
N GLY A 49 -7.19 8.99 6.59
CA GLY A 49 -8.29 8.58 5.70
C GLY A 49 -7.83 7.57 4.64
N ASN A 50 -6.67 7.80 4.03
CA ASN A 50 -6.07 6.85 3.09
C ASN A 50 -5.59 5.56 3.78
N GLY A 51 -5.12 5.61 5.02
CA GLY A 51 -4.73 4.42 5.77
C GLY A 51 -5.90 3.49 6.09
N LEU A 52 -7.10 4.04 6.29
CA LEU A 52 -8.34 3.29 6.51
C LEU A 52 -8.99 2.77 5.20
N SER A 53 -8.64 3.35 4.05
CA SER A 53 -9.26 2.96 2.78
C SER A 53 -8.91 1.52 2.38
N MET A 54 -7.69 1.07 2.67
CA MET A 54 -7.22 -0.30 2.40
C MET A 54 -8.08 -1.39 3.06
N PRO A 55 -8.31 -1.37 4.39
CA PRO A 55 -9.16 -2.39 5.02
C PRO A 55 -10.63 -2.28 4.59
N ILE A 56 -11.16 -1.08 4.34
CA ILE A 56 -12.53 -0.91 3.83
C ILE A 56 -12.66 -1.56 2.44
N TYR A 57 -11.70 -1.31 1.54
CA TYR A 57 -11.66 -1.94 0.23
C TYR A 57 -11.53 -3.46 0.32
N SER A 58 -10.71 -3.97 1.25
CA SER A 58 -10.56 -5.41 1.47
C SER A 58 -11.87 -6.09 1.88
N ILE A 59 -12.75 -5.42 2.62
CA ILE A 59 -14.05 -5.99 3.01
C ILE A 59 -14.98 -6.05 1.80
N ILE A 60 -15.11 -4.93 1.07
CA ILE A 60 -15.96 -4.84 -0.13
C ILE A 60 -15.50 -5.86 -1.18
N PHE A 61 -14.18 -5.97 -1.39
CA PHE A 61 -13.62 -6.93 -2.34
C PHE A 61 -13.84 -8.38 -1.90
N GLY A 62 -13.86 -8.66 -0.59
CA GLY A 62 -14.24 -9.96 -0.06
C GLY A 62 -15.66 -10.33 -0.49
N ASP A 63 -16.62 -9.44 -0.23
CA ASP A 63 -18.03 -9.67 -0.57
C ASP A 63 -18.24 -9.77 -2.10
N LEU A 64 -17.52 -8.96 -2.89
CA LEU A 64 -17.54 -9.04 -4.34
C LEU A 64 -16.94 -10.36 -4.84
N THR A 65 -15.84 -10.83 -4.26
CA THR A 65 -15.20 -12.09 -4.66
C THR A 65 -16.09 -13.29 -4.36
N ASP A 66 -16.79 -13.28 -3.24
CA ASP A 66 -17.77 -14.31 -2.90
C ASP A 66 -18.90 -14.38 -3.95
N SER A 67 -19.32 -13.23 -4.48
CA SER A 67 -20.32 -13.18 -5.56
C SER A 67 -19.81 -13.76 -6.90
N TYR A 68 -18.54 -13.56 -7.22
CA TYR A 68 -17.93 -14.14 -8.43
C TYR A 68 -17.63 -15.64 -8.28
N ALA A 69 -17.31 -16.10 -7.07
CA ALA A 69 -17.10 -17.51 -6.78
C ALA A 69 -18.42 -18.32 -6.85
N TYR A 70 -19.56 -17.66 -6.64
CA TYR A 70 -20.88 -18.29 -6.69
C TYR A 70 -21.42 -18.51 -8.12
N ASP A 71 -20.80 -17.95 -9.17
CA ASP A 71 -21.28 -18.00 -10.55
C ASP A 71 -20.38 -18.84 -11.50
N ASP A 72 -20.42 -20.17 -11.32
CA ASP A 72 -19.57 -21.15 -12.04
C ASP A 72 -20.08 -21.55 -13.44
N ASN A 73 -21.31 -21.17 -13.82
CA ASN A 73 -21.94 -21.68 -15.04
C ASN A 73 -21.94 -20.71 -16.24
N ASP A 74 -22.01 -19.38 -16.05
CA ASP A 74 -22.08 -18.40 -17.16
C ASP A 74 -20.75 -17.66 -17.48
N THR A 75 -19.73 -17.75 -16.62
CA THR A 75 -18.52 -16.89 -16.72
C THR A 75 -17.35 -17.49 -17.51
N LYS A 76 -17.40 -18.77 -17.89
CA LYS A 76 -16.34 -19.45 -18.68
C LYS A 76 -16.18 -18.83 -20.08
N ILE A 77 -17.28 -18.43 -20.70
CA ILE A 77 -17.28 -17.78 -22.02
C ILE A 77 -16.65 -16.38 -21.95
N GLN A 78 -16.88 -15.64 -20.87
CA GLN A 78 -16.33 -14.29 -20.69
C GLN A 78 -14.82 -14.29 -20.38
N LYS A 79 -14.34 -15.25 -19.57
CA LYS A 79 -12.90 -15.40 -19.24
C LYS A 79 -12.06 -15.74 -20.47
N ALA A 80 -12.57 -16.58 -21.38
CA ALA A 80 -11.88 -16.93 -22.63
C ALA A 80 -11.74 -15.72 -23.58
N GLY A 81 -12.80 -14.90 -23.68
CA GLY A 81 -12.78 -13.68 -24.48
C GLY A 81 -11.75 -12.65 -24.00
N LEU A 82 -11.66 -12.46 -22.68
CA LEU A 82 -10.77 -11.46 -22.08
C LEU A 82 -9.28 -11.81 -22.23
N ASN A 83 -8.90 -13.08 -22.02
CA ASN A 83 -7.50 -13.50 -22.18
C ASN A 83 -6.98 -13.24 -23.60
N THR A 84 -7.80 -13.54 -24.60
CA THR A 84 -7.46 -13.31 -26.02
C THR A 84 -7.22 -11.83 -26.33
N PHE A 85 -7.99 -10.93 -25.71
CA PHE A 85 -7.81 -9.48 -25.88
C PHE A 85 -6.46 -8.99 -25.31
N THR A 86 -6.08 -9.42 -24.10
CA THR A 86 -4.84 -8.98 -23.45
C THR A 86 -3.57 -9.38 -24.20
N GLU A 87 -3.56 -10.59 -24.79
CA GLU A 87 -2.44 -11.08 -25.59
C GLU A 87 -2.22 -10.23 -26.85
N ASN A 88 -3.32 -9.82 -27.50
CA ASN A 88 -3.25 -9.04 -28.72
C ASN A 88 -2.77 -7.61 -28.45
N GLN A 89 -3.17 -7.01 -27.33
CA GLN A 89 -2.70 -5.68 -26.93
C GLN A 89 -1.21 -5.66 -26.59
N THR A 90 -0.75 -6.65 -25.82
CA THR A 90 0.66 -6.75 -25.42
C THR A 90 1.59 -6.90 -26.62
N LYS A 91 1.16 -7.65 -27.65
CA LYS A 91 1.92 -7.82 -28.90
C LYS A 91 2.08 -6.51 -29.67
N ARG A 92 1.02 -5.68 -29.74
CA ARG A 92 1.05 -4.37 -30.42
C ARG A 92 1.96 -3.39 -29.68
N LEU A 93 1.89 -3.35 -28.35
CA LEU A 93 2.72 -2.49 -27.51
C LEU A 93 4.22 -2.76 -27.69
N ARG A 94 4.64 -4.04 -27.70
CA ARG A 94 6.05 -4.43 -27.88
C ARG A 94 6.61 -3.99 -29.24
N LYS A 95 5.82 -4.09 -30.31
CA LYS A 95 6.25 -3.67 -31.66
C LYS A 95 6.44 -2.16 -31.74
N CYS A 96 5.52 -1.37 -31.20
CA CYS A 96 5.61 0.08 -31.20
C CYS A 96 6.78 0.58 -30.33
N TYR A 97 6.97 -0.01 -29.14
CA TYR A 97 8.07 0.35 -28.23
C TYR A 97 9.44 0.07 -28.85
N LEU A 98 9.62 -1.12 -29.43
CA LEU A 98 10.88 -1.49 -30.10
C LEU A 98 11.18 -0.57 -31.29
N SER A 99 10.15 -0.24 -32.08
CA SER A 99 10.29 0.67 -33.23
C SER A 99 10.67 2.09 -32.81
N SER A 100 10.17 2.57 -31.66
CA SER A 100 10.52 3.89 -31.12
C SER A 100 11.89 3.90 -30.46
N LEU A 101 12.32 2.78 -29.85
CA LEU A 101 13.62 2.66 -29.19
C LEU A 101 14.78 2.63 -30.21
N LEU A 102 14.60 1.89 -31.32
CA LEU A 102 15.62 1.76 -32.36
C LEU A 102 15.85 3.04 -33.19
N ARG A 103 14.97 4.04 -33.08
CA ARG A 103 15.08 5.32 -33.80
C ARG A 103 15.67 6.46 -32.97
N LYS A 104 16.07 6.19 -31.72
CA LYS A 104 16.75 7.19 -30.88
C LYS A 104 18.19 7.39 -31.38
N GLN A 105 18.61 8.65 -31.47
CA GLN A 105 19.92 9.06 -31.99
C GLN A 105 21.02 8.82 -30.94
N VAL A 106 22.24 8.50 -31.38
CA VAL A 106 23.38 8.12 -30.49
C VAL A 106 23.80 9.24 -29.53
N MET A 107 23.52 10.51 -29.89
CA MET A 107 23.75 11.71 -29.07
C MET A 107 22.91 11.75 -27.78
N TRP A 108 21.93 10.85 -27.60
CA TRP A 108 21.17 10.72 -26.34
C TRP A 108 21.96 10.03 -25.22
N TYR A 109 23.09 9.38 -25.53
CA TYR A 109 23.88 8.62 -24.56
C TYR A 109 25.09 9.39 -23.99
N ASP A 110 25.49 10.52 -24.59
CA ASP A 110 26.82 11.13 -24.33
C ASP A 110 26.77 12.56 -23.79
N GLN A 111 25.60 13.02 -23.31
CA GLN A 111 25.48 14.32 -22.62
C GLN A 111 25.31 14.13 -21.12
N ILE A 112 26.43 13.90 -20.43
CA ILE A 112 26.49 13.99 -18.97
C ILE A 112 27.60 14.96 -18.55
N ASN A 113 27.16 15.92 -17.74
CA ASN A 113 27.90 16.82 -16.84
C ASN A 113 28.43 18.17 -17.35
N THR A 114 27.58 19.19 -17.18
CA THR A 114 27.98 20.58 -16.86
C THR A 114 27.15 21.22 -15.72
N ASN A 115 26.28 20.46 -15.04
CA ASN A 115 25.39 20.96 -13.98
C ASN A 115 25.59 20.29 -12.61
N THR A 116 26.71 19.58 -12.38
CA THR A 116 26.94 18.73 -11.18
C THR A 116 26.78 19.46 -9.85
N LEU A 117 27.19 20.73 -9.77
CA LEU A 117 27.10 21.52 -8.54
C LEU A 117 25.66 21.98 -8.24
N ASN A 118 24.95 22.50 -9.25
CA ASN A 118 23.54 22.85 -9.10
C ASN A 118 22.70 21.62 -8.77
N GLN A 119 23.03 20.46 -9.36
CA GLN A 119 22.39 19.20 -9.02
C GLN A 119 22.68 18.77 -7.58
N LYS A 120 23.92 18.92 -7.10
CA LYS A 120 24.27 18.57 -5.72
C LYS A 120 23.47 19.38 -4.69
N ILE A 121 23.38 20.69 -4.87
CA ILE A 121 22.62 21.57 -3.96
C ILE A 121 21.12 21.24 -4.01
N ASN A 122 20.56 21.06 -5.20
CA ASN A 122 19.14 20.70 -5.34
C ASN A 122 18.84 19.32 -4.74
N ASN A 123 19.76 18.36 -4.86
CA ASN A 123 19.60 17.03 -4.28
C ASN A 123 19.64 17.07 -2.75
N GLU A 124 20.51 17.88 -2.14
CA GLU A 124 20.57 18.07 -0.68
C GLU A 124 19.30 18.76 -0.15
N ILE A 125 18.77 19.75 -0.88
CA ILE A 125 17.49 20.39 -0.53
C ILE A 125 16.32 19.40 -0.71
N SER A 126 16.35 18.59 -1.77
CA SER A 126 15.33 17.58 -2.04
C SER A 126 15.30 16.50 -0.97
N SER A 127 16.46 15.99 -0.55
CA SER A 127 16.51 14.95 0.49
C SER A 127 15.99 15.45 1.83
N ILE A 128 16.26 16.72 2.18
CA ILE A 128 15.68 17.39 3.35
C ILE A 128 14.15 17.50 3.21
N SER A 129 13.66 17.93 2.04
CA SER A 129 12.23 18.04 1.76
C SER A 129 11.51 16.69 1.84
N ASP A 130 12.11 15.63 1.30
CA ASP A 130 11.57 14.27 1.33
C ASP A 130 11.53 13.72 2.77
N ALA A 131 12.56 14.00 3.57
CA ALA A 131 12.60 13.62 4.97
C ALA A 131 11.49 14.28 5.80
N ILE A 132 11.24 15.59 5.59
CA ILE A 132 10.19 16.33 6.33
C ILE A 132 8.80 15.93 5.84
N GLY A 133 8.57 16.00 4.53
CA GLY A 133 7.25 15.87 3.92
C GLY A 133 6.82 14.41 3.79
N GLU A 134 7.59 13.61 3.06
CA GLU A 134 7.18 12.25 2.69
C GLU A 134 7.34 11.28 3.87
N LYS A 135 8.50 11.26 4.54
CA LYS A 135 8.77 10.27 5.60
C LYS A 135 7.91 10.47 6.84
N THR A 136 7.72 11.71 7.29
CA THR A 136 6.83 12.02 8.43
C THR A 136 5.39 11.58 8.15
N MET A 137 4.89 11.86 6.94
CA MET A 137 3.53 11.50 6.55
C MET A 137 3.36 9.99 6.35
N THR A 138 4.37 9.32 5.79
CA THR A 138 4.38 7.87 5.62
C THR A 138 4.35 7.14 6.97
N PHE A 139 5.04 7.67 7.99
CA PHE A 139 4.99 7.13 9.35
C PHE A 139 3.59 7.27 9.97
N ALA A 140 2.94 8.42 9.78
CA ALA A 140 1.57 8.62 10.26
C ALA A 140 0.56 7.70 9.54
N PHE A 141 0.70 7.54 8.22
CA PHE A 141 -0.09 6.61 7.42
C PHE A 141 0.10 5.15 7.88
N SER A 142 1.35 4.71 8.11
CA SER A 142 1.64 3.33 8.47
C SER A 142 1.11 2.98 9.87
N LEU A 143 1.16 3.92 10.82
CA LEU A 143 0.55 3.74 12.14
C LEU A 143 -0.98 3.60 12.05
N ALA A 144 -1.63 4.46 11.25
CA ALA A 144 -3.08 4.39 11.03
C ALA A 144 -3.50 3.07 10.35
N ALA A 145 -2.76 2.64 9.33
CA ALA A 145 -2.99 1.39 8.62
C ALA A 145 -2.75 0.15 9.51
N PHE A 146 -1.76 0.21 10.40
CA PHE A 146 -1.48 -0.88 11.35
C PHE A 146 -2.63 -1.06 12.35
N ILE A 147 -3.09 0.04 12.95
CA ILE A 147 -4.20 0.02 13.92
C ILE A 147 -5.48 -0.48 13.25
N SER A 148 -5.79 0.04 12.05
CA SER A 148 -7.00 -0.32 11.32
C SER A 148 -7.01 -1.78 10.87
N GLY A 149 -5.87 -2.30 10.39
CA GLY A 149 -5.71 -3.70 10.05
C GLY A 149 -5.92 -4.61 11.26
N PHE A 150 -5.36 -4.25 12.42
CA PHE A 150 -5.52 -5.03 13.65
C PHE A 150 -6.98 -5.08 14.12
N LEU A 151 -7.67 -3.93 14.12
CA LEU A 151 -9.08 -3.82 14.47
C LEU A 151 -9.98 -4.69 13.58
N VAL A 152 -9.84 -4.57 12.25
CA VAL A 152 -10.67 -5.33 11.29
C VAL A 152 -10.40 -6.83 11.39
N GLY A 153 -9.15 -7.23 11.57
CA GLY A 153 -8.78 -8.63 11.78
C GLY A 153 -9.46 -9.21 13.02
N TYR A 154 -9.46 -8.49 14.14
CA TYR A 154 -10.08 -8.96 15.38
C TYR A 154 -11.60 -9.10 15.25
N ILE A 155 -12.27 -8.15 14.59
CA ILE A 155 -13.72 -8.16 14.38
C ILE A 155 -14.15 -9.36 13.52
N LYS A 156 -13.53 -9.56 12.36
CA LYS A 156 -13.87 -10.69 11.47
C LYS A 156 -13.51 -12.04 12.10
N TYR A 157 -12.41 -12.12 12.83
CA TYR A 157 -12.03 -13.32 13.57
C TYR A 157 -13.10 -13.70 14.61
N PHE A 158 -13.51 -12.73 15.43
CA PHE A 158 -14.51 -12.94 16.47
C PHE A 158 -15.86 -13.39 15.89
N GLN A 159 -16.35 -12.70 14.85
CA GLN A 159 -17.61 -13.06 14.19
C GLN A 159 -17.58 -14.47 13.58
N ARG A 160 -16.43 -14.88 13.01
CA ARG A 160 -16.30 -16.22 12.43
C ARG A 160 -16.31 -17.31 13.50
N LEU A 161 -15.68 -17.08 14.64
CA LEU A 161 -15.70 -18.01 15.76
C LEU A 161 -17.12 -18.26 16.28
N GLU A 162 -17.93 -17.21 16.44
CA GLU A 162 -19.33 -17.36 16.89
C GLU A 162 -20.14 -18.27 15.95
N THR A 163 -19.98 -18.12 14.64
CA THR A 163 -20.68 -19.00 13.67
C THR A 163 -20.23 -20.47 13.77
N SER A 164 -18.95 -20.73 14.06
CA SER A 164 -18.44 -22.09 14.20
C SER A 164 -18.91 -22.76 15.49
N ILE A 165 -19.03 -22.00 16.58
CA ILE A 165 -19.53 -22.51 17.86
C ILE A 165 -21.01 -22.86 17.74
N SER A 166 -21.83 -21.98 17.13
CA SER A 166 -23.25 -22.23 16.89
C SER A 166 -23.53 -23.48 16.05
N ASN A 167 -22.74 -23.71 15.00
CA ASN A 167 -22.87 -24.89 14.14
C ASN A 167 -22.54 -26.20 14.89
N ASN A 168 -21.49 -26.22 15.73
CA ASN A 168 -21.13 -27.41 16.51
C ASN A 168 -22.17 -27.75 17.59
N ILE A 169 -22.77 -26.73 18.22
CA ILE A 169 -23.89 -26.92 19.17
C ILE A 169 -25.13 -27.46 18.44
N SER A 170 -25.41 -27.00 17.21
CA SER A 170 -26.53 -27.50 16.40
C SER A 170 -26.34 -28.98 16.00
N LEU A 171 -25.14 -29.38 15.60
CA LEU A 171 -24.84 -30.77 15.24
C LEU A 171 -24.87 -31.72 16.45
N THR A 172 -24.45 -31.26 17.64
CA THR A 172 -24.57 -32.05 18.88
C THR A 172 -26.02 -32.20 19.34
N ASN A 173 -26.87 -31.19 19.12
CA ASN A 173 -28.30 -31.28 19.43
C ASN A 173 -29.05 -32.22 18.47
N ILE A 174 -28.72 -32.18 17.17
CA ILE A 174 -29.28 -33.11 16.15
C ILE A 174 -28.85 -34.57 16.40
N SER A 175 -27.63 -34.81 16.90
CA SER A 175 -27.19 -36.17 17.27
C SER A 175 -27.88 -36.72 18.53
N ASN A 176 -28.44 -35.87 19.40
CA ASN A 176 -29.14 -36.27 20.63
C ASN A 176 -30.67 -36.34 20.45
N ASN A 177 -31.25 -35.62 19.49
CA ASN A 177 -32.69 -35.52 19.30
C ASN A 177 -33.20 -36.29 18.07
N ASN A 178 -33.39 -37.60 18.22
CA ASN A 178 -34.54 -38.29 17.59
C ASN A 178 -35.87 -37.97 18.32
N SER A 179 -35.92 -36.94 19.16
CA SER A 179 -37.17 -36.30 19.55
C SER A 179 -36.94 -34.84 19.87
N ILE A 180 -37.47 -34.01 18.98
CA ILE A 180 -37.96 -32.65 19.20
C ILE A 180 -36.88 -31.66 19.64
N ASP A 181 -36.43 -30.77 18.76
CA ASP A 181 -36.15 -29.40 19.22
C ASP A 181 -36.29 -28.34 18.14
N CYS A 182 -36.84 -27.23 18.62
CA CYS A 182 -37.28 -26.06 17.90
C CYS A 182 -36.13 -25.35 17.18
N GLN A 183 -36.41 -24.94 15.95
CA GLN A 183 -35.55 -24.11 15.13
C GLN A 183 -35.47 -22.70 15.73
N CYS A 184 -34.36 -22.40 16.41
CA CYS A 184 -34.07 -21.08 16.94
C CYS A 184 -33.19 -20.32 15.92
N SER A 185 -33.83 -19.51 15.08
CA SER A 185 -33.12 -18.52 14.26
C SER A 185 -32.74 -17.34 15.14
N ILE A 186 -31.46 -17.24 15.50
CA ILE A 186 -30.88 -16.06 16.14
C ILE A 186 -30.61 -15.03 15.04
N LEU A 187 -31.64 -14.27 14.70
CA LEU A 187 -31.51 -12.99 14.01
C LEU A 187 -31.80 -11.89 15.04
N GLU A 188 -30.78 -11.10 15.32
CA GLU A 188 -30.84 -9.79 15.99
C GLU A 188 -31.63 -9.72 17.31
N GLY A 189 -30.96 -10.07 18.41
CA GLY A 189 -31.16 -9.40 19.72
C GLY A 189 -32.52 -9.46 20.41
N THR A 190 -33.53 -10.19 19.90
CA THR A 190 -34.85 -10.26 20.55
C THR A 190 -35.41 -11.69 20.49
N VAL A 191 -35.56 -12.33 21.64
CA VAL A 191 -36.08 -13.70 21.76
C VAL A 191 -37.62 -13.66 21.75
N TYR A 192 -38.24 -14.13 20.66
CA TYR A 192 -39.68 -14.40 20.62
C TYR A 192 -39.92 -15.91 20.51
N ILE A 193 -40.55 -16.49 21.54
CA ILE A 193 -41.09 -17.85 21.52
C ILE A 193 -42.49 -17.77 20.93
N LYS A 194 -42.71 -18.39 19.78
CA LYS A 194 -44.05 -18.68 19.26
C LYS A 194 -44.25 -20.19 19.29
N VAL A 195 -45.16 -20.62 20.17
CA VAL A 195 -45.68 -22.00 20.24
C VAL A 195 -46.47 -22.30 18.96
#